data_AF-A0A179GL86-F1
#
_entry.id   AF-A0A179GL86-F1
#
_cell.length_a   1.000
_cell.length_b   1.000
_cell.length_c   1.000
_cell.angle_alpha   90.00
_cell.angle_beta   90.00
_cell.angle_gamma   90.00
#
_symmetry.space_group_name_H-M   'P 1'
#
loop_
_entity.id
_entity.type
_entity.pdbx_description
1 polymer ?
#
loop_
_entity_poly.entity_id
_entity_poly.type
_entity_poly.pdbx_seq_one_letter_code
_entity_poly.pdbx_strand_id
1 'polypeptide(L)'
;MSDGKTPYADGRVLTRNRKLAPFRATSSRDHNKSTLKSLGTYVKEHFPNAAYGVYPIESDSKVAVVVVANKYRRSTSWMLTESRNGRWRSLYVFDPSSGSLEGSIKVDVHYYEDGNVRLLTNKPVSASVSSGTGAGIAKEISALEKKYQEELNKSFVNLSEGAFKGLRRHLPVTRQKVEWDKVASYRLGQDIGGGSSKR
;
A
#
# COMPACT_ATOMS: atom_id res chain seq x y z
N MET A 1 18.15 36.52 -6.98
CA MET A 1 16.70 36.28 -6.81
C MET A 1 16.55 34.99 -6.02
N SER A 2 16.19 35.10 -4.74
CA SER A 2 16.22 34.02 -3.75
C SER A 2 14.85 33.34 -3.64
N ASP A 3 14.74 32.11 -4.16
CA ASP A 3 13.54 31.26 -4.01
C ASP A 3 13.38 30.80 -2.55
N GLY A 4 12.56 31.55 -1.79
CA GLY A 4 12.20 31.24 -0.42
C GLY A 4 11.22 30.06 -0.32
N LYS A 5 11.70 28.90 0.14
CA LYS A 5 10.83 27.76 0.50
C LYS A 5 10.08 28.04 1.81
N THR A 6 8.78 27.79 1.80
CA THR A 6 7.85 28.08 2.90
C THR A 6 7.64 26.82 3.77
N PRO A 7 7.88 26.90 5.09
CA PRO A 7 7.50 25.84 6.01
C PRO A 7 5.99 25.85 6.32
N TYR A 8 5.47 24.66 6.64
CA TYR A 8 4.05 24.38 6.88
C TYR A 8 3.83 23.86 8.31
N ALA A 9 2.81 24.39 8.99
CA ALA A 9 2.31 23.86 10.26
C ALA A 9 1.13 22.91 9.99
N ASP A 10 1.17 21.69 10.53
CA ASP A 10 0.04 20.75 10.51
C ASP A 10 -0.91 21.03 11.70
N GLY A 11 -1.98 21.79 11.43
CA GLY A 11 -3.07 22.00 12.36
C GLY A 11 -4.08 20.88 12.26
N ARG A 12 -4.10 19.96 13.23
CA ARG A 12 -4.93 18.73 13.25
C ARG A 12 -6.46 18.93 13.21
N VAL A 13 -6.98 20.13 12.96
CA VAL A 13 -8.44 20.39 12.88
C VAL A 13 -8.84 21.27 11.69
N LEU A 14 -7.92 21.84 10.91
CA LEU A 14 -8.26 22.65 9.74
C LEU A 14 -7.28 22.37 8.61
N THR A 15 -7.77 21.89 7.48
CA THR A 15 -7.04 21.67 6.21
C THR A 15 -6.62 22.99 5.54
N ARG A 16 -6.09 23.94 6.30
CA ARG A 16 -5.43 25.15 5.79
C ARG A 16 -4.00 25.24 6.31
N ASN A 17 -3.07 25.06 5.39
CA ASN A 17 -1.66 25.35 5.54
C ASN A 17 -1.45 26.83 5.94
N ARG A 18 -0.93 27.11 7.14
CA ARG A 18 -0.41 28.43 7.52
C ARG A 18 1.09 28.50 7.22
N LYS A 19 1.55 29.61 6.64
CA LYS A 19 2.98 29.89 6.40
C LYS A 19 3.71 30.08 7.73
N LEU A 20 4.82 29.38 7.93
CA LEU A 20 5.80 29.65 8.99
C LEU A 20 7.06 30.35 8.43
N ALA A 21 7.91 30.86 9.32
CA ALA A 21 9.13 31.62 9.02
C ALA A 21 10.25 30.77 8.39
N PRO A 22 11.13 31.34 7.53
CA PRO A 22 12.07 30.59 6.69
C PRO A 22 13.16 29.84 7.47
N PHE A 23 13.39 28.57 7.10
CA PHE A 23 14.45 27.71 7.64
C PHE A 23 15.80 27.95 6.94
N ARG A 24 16.88 28.14 7.72
CA ARG A 24 18.24 28.53 7.28
C ARG A 24 19.00 27.38 6.59
N ALA A 25 19.95 27.69 5.69
CA ALA A 25 20.50 26.79 4.66
C ALA A 25 21.87 26.18 4.96
N THR A 26 22.02 24.88 4.64
CA THR A 26 23.27 24.10 4.68
C THR A 26 23.42 23.23 3.39
N SER A 27 24.66 22.82 3.10
CA SER A 27 25.15 22.07 1.92
C SER A 27 24.32 20.82 1.51
N SER A 28 23.65 20.17 2.48
CA SER A 28 22.77 19.00 2.26
C SER A 28 21.61 19.25 1.27
N ARG A 29 21.29 20.52 0.97
CA ARG A 29 20.19 20.89 0.06
C ARG A 29 20.36 20.45 -1.38
N ASP A 30 21.57 20.39 -1.94
CA ASP A 30 21.72 20.15 -3.39
C ASP A 30 21.53 18.67 -3.74
N HIS A 31 22.03 17.77 -2.89
CA HIS A 31 21.70 16.35 -2.98
C HIS A 31 20.18 16.11 -2.81
N ASN A 32 19.55 16.76 -1.83
CA ASN A 32 18.11 16.65 -1.59
C ASN A 32 17.26 17.22 -2.75
N LYS A 33 17.68 18.33 -3.36
CA LYS A 33 17.02 18.89 -4.56
C LYS A 33 17.13 17.95 -5.76
N SER A 34 18.31 17.35 -5.97
CA SER A 34 18.53 16.39 -7.05
C SER A 34 17.62 15.17 -6.90
N THR A 35 17.55 14.63 -5.67
CA THR A 35 16.67 13.50 -5.31
C THR A 35 15.21 13.85 -5.49
N LEU A 36 14.79 15.04 -5.04
CA LEU A 36 13.42 15.52 -5.21
C LEU A 36 13.02 15.64 -6.69
N LYS A 37 13.94 16.09 -7.55
CA LYS A 37 13.71 16.21 -8.99
C LYS A 37 13.55 14.83 -9.64
N SER A 38 14.47 13.92 -9.40
CA SER A 38 14.42 12.55 -9.94
C SER A 38 13.19 11.78 -9.44
N LEU A 39 12.87 11.91 -8.16
CA LEU A 39 11.67 11.32 -7.58
C LEU A 39 10.39 11.93 -8.17
N GLY A 40 10.38 13.23 -8.48
CA GLY A 40 9.24 13.89 -9.10
C GLY A 40 8.87 13.32 -10.47
N THR A 41 9.87 12.99 -11.29
CA THR A 41 9.64 12.31 -12.58
C THR A 41 9.01 10.95 -12.36
N TYR A 42 9.60 10.13 -11.49
CA TYR A 42 9.08 8.80 -11.13
C TYR A 42 7.63 8.87 -10.61
N VAL A 43 7.36 9.74 -9.65
CA VAL A 43 6.04 9.82 -9.02
C VAL A 43 4.97 10.25 -10.02
N LYS A 44 5.30 11.16 -10.95
CA LYS A 44 4.36 11.61 -11.98
C LYS A 44 4.00 10.51 -12.99
N GLU A 45 4.93 9.62 -13.29
CA GLU A 45 4.72 8.50 -14.22
C GLU A 45 3.92 7.37 -13.58
N HIS A 46 4.14 7.10 -12.29
CA HIS A 46 3.59 5.93 -11.61
C HIS A 46 2.34 6.21 -10.76
N PHE A 47 2.14 7.46 -10.29
CA PHE A 47 1.03 7.81 -9.43
C PHE A 47 0.21 8.97 -10.01
N PRO A 48 -1.08 8.76 -10.35
CA PRO A 48 -1.93 9.81 -10.91
C PRO A 48 -2.13 11.01 -9.99
N ASN A 49 -2.24 10.75 -8.67
CA ASN A 49 -2.42 11.76 -7.63
C ASN A 49 -1.54 11.42 -6.43
N ALA A 50 -0.34 12.00 -6.40
CA ALA A 50 0.60 11.80 -5.30
C ALA A 50 1.26 13.10 -4.86
N ALA A 51 1.52 13.17 -3.55
CA ALA A 51 2.41 14.13 -2.94
C ALA A 51 3.70 13.41 -2.55
N TYR A 52 4.83 14.05 -2.78
CA TYR A 52 6.14 13.51 -2.42
C TYR A 52 7.00 14.59 -1.78
N GLY A 53 7.93 14.18 -0.92
CA GLY A 53 8.82 15.08 -0.21
C GLY A 53 10.12 14.41 0.17
N VAL A 54 11.19 15.19 0.16
CA VAL A 54 12.52 14.79 0.59
C VAL A 54 12.96 15.75 1.69
N TYR A 55 13.28 15.21 2.85
CA TYR A 55 13.59 15.98 4.05
C TYR A 55 14.91 15.48 4.65
N PRO A 56 15.83 16.39 5.02
CA PRO A 56 16.95 16.00 5.86
C PRO A 56 16.44 15.65 7.27
N ILE A 57 17.00 14.61 7.85
CA ILE A 57 16.71 14.15 9.22
C ILE A 57 18.03 13.91 9.96
N GLU A 58 17.98 13.79 11.29
CA GLU A 58 19.16 13.58 12.14
C GLU A 58 20.28 14.60 11.86
N SER A 59 19.96 15.89 11.92
CA SER A 59 20.92 16.99 11.70
C SER A 59 21.61 16.94 10.33
N ASP A 60 20.85 16.68 9.27
CA ASP A 60 21.31 16.54 7.88
C ASP A 60 22.18 15.30 7.60
N SER A 61 22.33 14.37 8.55
CA SER A 61 23.10 13.15 8.35
C SER A 61 22.38 12.11 7.50
N LYS A 62 21.05 12.05 7.58
CA LYS A 62 20.21 11.11 6.83
C LYS A 62 19.14 11.84 6.02
N VAL A 63 18.63 11.16 5.00
CA VAL A 63 17.61 11.72 4.08
C VAL A 63 16.34 10.89 4.16
N ALA A 64 15.25 11.50 4.60
CA ALA A 64 13.93 10.89 4.56
C ALA A 64 13.22 11.21 3.24
N VAL A 65 12.76 10.19 2.54
CA VAL A 65 11.94 10.28 1.35
C VAL A 65 10.55 9.77 1.67
N VAL A 66 9.53 10.55 1.34
CA VAL A 66 8.13 10.20 1.59
C VAL A 66 7.34 10.35 0.29
N VAL A 67 6.60 9.30 -0.07
CA VAL A 67 5.64 9.34 -1.18
C VAL A 67 4.27 8.92 -0.63
N VAL A 68 3.28 9.76 -0.89
CA VAL A 68 1.90 9.55 -0.46
C VAL A 68 1.00 9.71 -1.67
N ALA A 69 0.37 8.63 -2.10
CA ALA A 69 -0.62 8.65 -3.16
C ALA A 69 -2.00 8.34 -2.60
N ASN A 70 -2.99 9.12 -3.02
CA ASN A 70 -4.35 8.99 -2.55
C ASN A 70 -5.30 8.96 -3.73
N LYS A 71 -6.14 7.93 -3.75
CA LYS A 71 -7.33 7.88 -4.58
C LYS A 71 -8.53 7.98 -3.66
N TYR A 72 -9.00 9.20 -3.47
CA TYR A 72 -10.25 9.51 -2.80
C TYR A 72 -11.21 10.06 -3.85
N ARG A 73 -12.28 9.33 -4.15
CA ARG A 73 -13.36 9.84 -4.99
C ARG A 73 -14.48 10.30 -4.07
N ARG A 74 -14.81 11.59 -4.13
CA ARG A 74 -16.09 12.09 -3.65
C ARG A 74 -17.08 11.93 -4.80
N SER A 75 -18.15 11.19 -4.58
CA SER A 75 -19.29 11.17 -5.49
C SER A 75 -19.89 12.58 -5.53
N THR A 76 -19.66 13.30 -6.61
CA THR A 76 -20.47 14.46 -6.99
C THR A 76 -20.68 14.43 -8.50
N SER A 77 -21.35 13.39 -8.99
CA SER A 77 -22.28 13.47 -10.11
C SER A 77 -23.01 12.14 -10.22
N TRP A 78 -24.34 12.22 -10.27
CA TRP A 78 -25.28 11.21 -10.71
C TRP A 78 -24.69 10.32 -11.82
N MET A 79 -24.79 9.00 -11.66
CA MET A 79 -24.35 7.98 -12.61
C MET A 79 -22.82 7.79 -12.71
N LEU A 80 -22.24 7.15 -11.68
CA LEU A 80 -21.21 6.10 -11.74
C LEU A 80 -20.66 5.93 -10.31
N THR A 81 -21.24 4.98 -9.56
CA THR A 81 -20.79 4.61 -8.22
C THR A 81 -19.52 3.77 -8.36
N GLU A 82 -18.37 4.32 -7.99
CA GLU A 82 -17.19 3.52 -7.70
C GLU A 82 -16.81 3.75 -6.23
N SER A 83 -17.26 2.86 -5.35
CA SER A 83 -17.10 2.97 -3.89
C SER A 83 -15.74 2.44 -3.42
N ARG A 84 -14.65 3.08 -3.88
CA ARG A 84 -13.28 2.64 -3.58
C ARG A 84 -12.40 3.78 -3.09
N ASN A 85 -11.85 3.59 -1.89
CA ASN A 85 -10.83 4.47 -1.32
C ASN A 85 -9.50 3.70 -1.29
N GLY A 86 -8.44 4.33 -1.80
CA GLY A 86 -7.11 3.74 -1.81
C GLY A 86 -6.07 4.75 -1.34
N ARG A 87 -5.13 4.29 -0.50
CA ARG A 87 -4.01 5.07 -0.03
C ARG A 87 -2.72 4.26 -0.08
N TRP A 88 -1.73 4.82 -0.76
CA TRP A 88 -0.35 4.36 -0.76
C TRP A 88 0.49 5.32 0.10
N ARG A 89 1.29 4.78 1.01
CA ARG A 89 2.27 5.54 1.78
C ARG A 89 3.57 4.76 1.77
N SER A 90 4.60 5.33 1.17
CA SER A 90 5.95 4.82 1.28
C SER A 90 6.83 5.83 2.00
N LEU A 91 7.62 5.32 2.94
CA LEU A 91 8.59 6.08 3.71
C LEU A 91 9.90 5.36 3.58
N TYR A 92 10.94 6.10 3.19
CA TYR A 92 12.30 5.61 3.10
C TYR A 92 13.23 6.56 3.85
N VAL A 93 14.24 5.99 4.47
CA VAL A 93 15.34 6.66 5.16
C VAL A 93 16.60 6.17 4.50
N PHE A 94 17.29 7.08 3.84
CA PHE A 94 18.58 6.85 3.23
C PHE A 94 19.67 7.37 4.16
N ASP A 95 20.67 6.52 4.41
CA ASP A 95 21.89 6.87 5.11
C ASP A 95 23.04 7.01 4.09
N PRO A 96 23.50 8.23 3.78
CA PRO A 96 24.61 8.49 2.89
C PRO A 96 25.95 7.88 3.34
N SER A 97 26.13 7.60 4.65
CA SER A 97 27.39 7.08 5.18
C SER A 97 27.56 5.58 4.91
N SER A 98 26.46 4.82 5.02
CA SER A 98 26.43 3.38 4.79
C SER A 98 25.89 3.00 3.40
N GLY A 99 25.28 3.94 2.68
CA GLY A 99 24.54 3.68 1.45
C GLY A 99 23.29 2.83 1.67
N SER A 100 22.82 2.69 2.91
CA SER A 100 21.63 1.91 3.24
C SER A 100 20.35 2.71 3.00
N LEU A 101 19.33 2.04 2.45
CA LEU A 101 17.99 2.57 2.25
C LEU A 101 17.01 1.67 2.99
N GLU A 102 16.46 2.15 4.09
CA GLU A 102 15.48 1.43 4.90
C GLU A 102 14.13 2.12 4.81
N GLY A 103 13.04 1.36 4.80
CA GLY A 103 11.73 1.94 4.64
C GLY A 103 10.57 1.03 4.95
N SER A 104 9.37 1.56 4.74
CA SER A 104 8.14 0.79 4.81
C SER A 104 7.16 1.26 3.76
N ILE A 105 6.48 0.29 3.13
CA ILE A 105 5.38 0.54 2.20
C ILE A 105 4.08 0.09 2.88
N LYS A 106 3.14 1.02 2.96
CA LYS A 106 1.83 0.82 3.57
C LYS A 106 0.74 1.06 2.55
N VAL A 107 -0.10 0.05 2.34
CA VAL A 107 -1.25 0.12 1.44
C VAL A 107 -2.52 -0.06 2.25
N ASP A 108 -3.46 0.84 2.03
CA ASP A 108 -4.77 0.84 2.68
C ASP A 108 -5.84 1.01 1.60
N VAL A 109 -6.59 -0.05 1.33
CA VAL A 109 -7.68 -0.04 0.35
C VAL A 109 -8.95 -0.46 1.04
N HIS A 110 -10.00 0.34 0.88
CA HIS A 110 -11.30 0.10 1.47
C HIS A 110 -12.36 0.11 0.38
N TYR A 111 -13.05 -1.02 0.26
CA TYR A 111 -14.20 -1.24 -0.60
C TYR A 111 -15.44 -1.41 0.26
N TYR A 112 -16.50 -0.68 -0.07
CA TYR A 112 -17.72 -0.67 0.75
C TYR A 112 -19.03 -0.75 -0.06
N GLU A 113 -18.96 -1.21 -1.31
CA GLU A 113 -20.15 -1.47 -2.13
C GLU A 113 -20.55 -2.93 -1.98
N ASP A 114 -21.79 -3.16 -1.55
CA ASP A 114 -22.36 -4.49 -1.28
C ASP A 114 -21.57 -5.34 -0.26
N GLY A 115 -20.78 -4.70 0.59
CA GLY A 115 -20.00 -5.33 1.66
C GLY A 115 -19.04 -4.34 2.30
N ASN A 116 -18.24 -4.77 3.28
CA ASN A 116 -17.17 -3.97 3.88
C ASN A 116 -15.87 -4.76 3.88
N VAL A 117 -15.00 -4.47 2.91
CA VAL A 117 -13.73 -5.18 2.72
C VAL A 117 -12.58 -4.20 2.75
N ARG A 118 -11.57 -4.47 3.58
CA ARG A 118 -10.39 -3.62 3.70
C ARG A 118 -9.11 -4.45 3.57
N LEU A 119 -8.18 -3.95 2.78
CA LEU A 119 -6.81 -4.39 2.72
C LEU A 119 -5.96 -3.41 3.52
N LEU A 120 -5.22 -3.92 4.50
CA LEU A 120 -4.31 -3.12 5.32
C LEU A 120 -2.97 -3.84 5.36
N THR A 121 -1.95 -3.27 4.72
CA THR A 121 -0.62 -3.86 4.64
C THR A 121 0.44 -2.92 5.20
N ASN A 122 1.50 -3.52 5.75
CA ASN A 122 2.70 -2.82 6.15
C ASN A 122 3.89 -3.73 5.87
N LYS A 123 4.66 -3.41 4.82
CA LYS A 123 5.83 -4.18 4.43
C LYS A 123 7.09 -3.36 4.72
N PRO A 124 7.95 -3.78 5.67
CA PRO A 124 9.28 -3.21 5.79
C PRO A 124 10.12 -3.61 4.58
N VAL A 125 10.92 -2.68 4.08
CA VAL A 125 11.78 -2.86 2.91
C VAL A 125 13.17 -2.29 3.22
N SER A 126 14.20 -2.97 2.74
CA SER A 126 15.58 -2.50 2.82
C SER A 126 16.31 -2.76 1.50
N ALA A 127 17.19 -1.85 1.14
CA ALA A 127 18.07 -1.95 -0.02
C ALA A 127 19.40 -1.22 0.24
N SER A 128 20.38 -1.48 -0.62
CA SER A 128 21.64 -0.75 -0.62
C SER A 128 21.74 0.04 -1.93
N VAL A 129 22.05 1.32 -1.84
CA VAL A 129 22.15 2.21 -2.99
C VAL A 129 23.62 2.35 -3.35
N SER A 130 24.01 1.79 -4.50
CA SER A 130 25.39 1.80 -5.00
C SER A 130 25.88 3.18 -5.42
N SER A 131 24.97 4.07 -5.82
CA SER A 131 25.28 5.46 -6.12
C SER A 131 24.46 6.37 -5.22
N GLY A 132 25.12 7.04 -4.27
CA GLY A 132 24.52 8.08 -3.42
C GLY A 132 24.16 9.35 -4.20
N THR A 133 23.61 9.21 -5.41
CA THR A 133 23.09 10.27 -6.26
C THR A 133 21.56 10.24 -6.18
N GLY A 134 20.90 11.39 -6.35
CA GLY A 134 19.44 11.44 -6.28
C GLY A 134 18.73 10.57 -7.32
N ALA A 135 19.36 10.33 -8.47
CA ALA A 135 18.86 9.41 -9.49
C ALA A 135 18.99 7.93 -9.07
N GLY A 136 20.10 7.57 -8.43
CA GLY A 136 20.31 6.22 -7.89
C GLY A 136 19.28 5.87 -6.83
N ILE A 137 19.03 6.78 -5.89
CA ILE A 137 18.03 6.60 -4.84
C ILE A 137 16.62 6.43 -5.44
N ALA A 138 16.22 7.29 -6.39
CA ALA A 138 14.92 7.19 -7.03
C ALA A 138 14.74 5.87 -7.80
N LYS A 139 15.81 5.38 -8.45
CA LYS A 139 15.79 4.11 -9.17
C LYS A 139 15.60 2.92 -8.23
N GLU A 140 16.30 2.89 -7.09
CA GLU A 140 16.14 1.83 -6.10
C GLU A 140 14.75 1.84 -5.46
N ILE A 141 14.22 3.03 -5.14
CA ILE A 141 12.84 3.17 -4.66
C ILE A 141 11.85 2.60 -5.69
N SER A 142 12.01 2.95 -6.97
CA SER A 142 11.15 2.44 -8.05
C SER A 142 11.20 0.91 -8.15
N ALA A 143 12.40 0.31 -8.05
CA ALA A 143 12.57 -1.13 -8.07
C ALA A 143 11.92 -1.82 -6.86
N LEU A 144 12.06 -1.25 -5.66
CA LEU A 144 11.43 -1.75 -4.44
C LEU A 144 9.90 -1.69 -4.52
N GLU A 145 9.33 -0.56 -4.95
CA GLU A 145 7.88 -0.40 -5.08
C GLU A 145 7.31 -1.33 -6.15
N LYS A 146 8.00 -1.48 -7.29
CA LYS A 146 7.60 -2.44 -8.34
C LYS A 146 7.61 -3.88 -7.85
N LYS A 147 8.69 -4.31 -7.18
CA LYS A 147 8.81 -5.66 -6.61
C LYS A 147 7.69 -5.94 -5.62
N TYR A 148 7.36 -4.97 -4.76
CA TYR A 148 6.29 -5.11 -3.80
C TYR A 148 4.91 -5.18 -4.47
N GLN A 149 4.67 -4.40 -5.52
CA GLN A 149 3.43 -4.47 -6.31
C GLN A 149 3.24 -5.86 -6.95
N GLU A 150 4.31 -6.43 -7.51
CA GLU A 150 4.28 -7.79 -8.08
C GLU A 150 4.06 -8.86 -7.00
N GLU A 151 4.70 -8.73 -5.84
CA GLU A 151 4.51 -9.63 -4.69
C GLU A 151 3.06 -9.58 -4.19
N LEU A 152 2.47 -8.38 -4.07
CA LEU A 152 1.07 -8.22 -3.70
C LEU A 152 0.13 -8.88 -4.72
N ASN A 153 0.34 -8.67 -6.02
CA ASN A 153 -0.49 -9.28 -7.06
C ASN A 153 -0.44 -10.81 -7.00
N LYS A 154 0.77 -11.39 -6.86
CA LYS A 154 0.95 -12.85 -6.67
C LYS A 154 0.27 -13.35 -5.40
N SER A 155 0.38 -12.59 -4.30
CA SER A 155 -0.26 -12.93 -3.03
C SER A 155 -1.78 -13.00 -3.16
N PHE A 156 -2.40 -12.10 -3.92
CA PHE A 156 -3.84 -12.13 -4.17
C PHE A 156 -4.29 -13.34 -5.00
N VAL A 157 -3.52 -13.70 -6.04
CA VAL A 157 -3.78 -14.91 -6.84
C VAL A 157 -3.66 -16.17 -5.96
N ASN A 158 -2.60 -16.26 -5.15
CA ASN A 158 -2.41 -17.39 -4.25
C ASN A 158 -3.52 -17.47 -3.18
N LEU A 159 -3.99 -16.34 -2.67
CA LEU A 159 -5.09 -16.29 -1.70
C LEU A 159 -6.41 -16.76 -2.32
N SER A 160 -6.70 -16.35 -3.57
CA SER A 160 -7.94 -16.71 -4.26
C SER A 160 -7.97 -18.18 -4.68
N GLU A 161 -6.83 -18.74 -5.09
CA GLU A 161 -6.76 -20.13 -5.54
C GLU A 161 -6.51 -21.14 -4.41
N GLY A 162 -5.84 -20.74 -3.34
CA GLY A 162 -5.49 -21.62 -2.22
C GLY A 162 -6.41 -21.45 -1.02
N ALA A 163 -6.15 -20.42 -0.22
CA ALA A 163 -6.77 -20.27 1.11
C ALA A 163 -8.30 -20.17 1.05
N PHE A 164 -8.85 -19.38 0.11
CA PHE A 164 -10.31 -19.23 0.00
C PHE A 164 -11.02 -20.51 -0.45
N LYS A 165 -10.40 -21.30 -1.35
CA LYS A 165 -10.96 -22.61 -1.73
C LYS A 165 -10.93 -23.62 -0.58
N GLY A 166 -9.94 -23.51 0.30
CA GLY A 166 -9.84 -24.33 1.51
C GLY A 166 -10.95 -24.04 2.52
N LEU A 167 -11.37 -22.77 2.67
CA LEU A 167 -12.44 -22.38 3.58
C LEU A 167 -13.82 -22.83 3.09
N ARG A 168 -14.14 -22.58 1.82
CA ARG A 168 -15.43 -22.98 1.24
C ARG A 168 -15.25 -23.33 -0.23
N ARG A 169 -15.63 -24.56 -0.56
CA ARG A 169 -15.66 -25.02 -1.94
C ARG A 169 -16.83 -24.37 -2.69
N HIS A 170 -16.62 -24.07 -3.97
CA HIS A 170 -17.70 -23.58 -4.83
C HIS A 170 -18.79 -24.64 -5.04
N LEU A 171 -18.38 -25.91 -5.17
CA LEU A 171 -19.27 -27.07 -5.24
C LEU A 171 -18.81 -28.16 -4.25
N PRO A 172 -19.74 -29.01 -3.79
CA PRO A 172 -19.42 -30.27 -3.09
C PRO A 172 -18.36 -31.10 -3.83
N VAL A 173 -17.75 -32.07 -3.12
CA VAL A 173 -16.72 -32.96 -3.70
C VAL A 173 -17.22 -33.68 -4.95
N THR A 174 -18.51 -34.02 -4.97
CA THR A 174 -19.21 -34.65 -6.11
C THR A 174 -19.32 -33.76 -7.35
N ARG A 175 -18.96 -32.47 -7.26
CA ARG A 175 -19.10 -31.46 -8.34
C ARG A 175 -20.53 -31.28 -8.82
N GLN A 176 -21.51 -31.62 -7.99
CA GLN A 176 -22.94 -31.43 -8.24
C GLN A 176 -23.56 -30.56 -7.14
N LYS A 177 -24.61 -29.81 -7.47
CA LYS A 177 -25.38 -29.08 -6.44
C LYS A 177 -25.99 -30.07 -5.46
N VAL A 178 -26.12 -29.67 -4.20
CA VAL A 178 -26.72 -30.51 -3.17
C VAL A 178 -28.18 -30.75 -3.52
N GLU A 179 -28.55 -32.01 -3.67
CA GLU A 179 -29.94 -32.43 -3.82
C GLU A 179 -30.58 -32.55 -2.44
N TRP A 180 -31.28 -31.50 -2.01
CA TRP A 180 -31.85 -31.44 -0.66
C TRP A 180 -32.85 -32.56 -0.36
N ASP A 181 -33.59 -33.04 -1.37
CA ASP A 181 -34.56 -34.15 -1.24
C ASP A 181 -33.88 -35.46 -0.84
N LYS A 182 -32.67 -35.72 -1.36
CA LYS A 182 -31.88 -36.91 -1.00
C LYS A 182 -31.19 -36.74 0.36
N VAL A 183 -30.80 -35.53 0.73
CA VAL A 183 -30.17 -35.26 2.03
C VAL A 183 -31.12 -35.56 3.20
N ALA A 184 -32.42 -35.27 3.06
CA ALA A 184 -33.42 -35.59 4.06
C ALA A 184 -33.61 -37.11 4.24
N SER A 185 -33.61 -37.87 3.14
CA SER A 185 -33.78 -39.33 3.18
C SER A 185 -32.52 -40.08 3.67
N TYR A 186 -31.31 -39.56 3.41
CA TYR A 186 -30.07 -40.14 3.96
C TYR A 186 -29.97 -39.99 5.49
N ARG A 187 -30.45 -38.88 6.07
CA ARG A 187 -30.54 -38.72 7.54
C ARG A 187 -31.54 -39.69 8.14
N LEU A 188 -32.72 -39.79 7.53
CA LEU A 188 -33.76 -40.72 7.97
C LEU A 188 -33.30 -42.19 7.84
N GLY A 189 -32.54 -42.54 6.82
CA GLY A 189 -31.95 -43.88 6.66
C GLY A 189 -30.89 -44.24 7.71
N GLN A 190 -30.13 -43.26 8.22
CA GLN A 190 -29.21 -43.47 9.35
C GLN A 190 -29.94 -43.54 10.70
N ASP A 191 -30.98 -42.73 10.91
CA ASP A 191 -31.77 -42.74 12.15
C ASP A 191 -32.68 -43.99 12.25
N ILE A 192 -33.20 -44.49 11.11
CA ILE A 192 -33.99 -45.73 11.05
C ILE A 192 -33.09 -46.97 11.02
N GLY A 193 -31.88 -46.87 10.49
CA GLY A 193 -30.92 -47.97 10.33
C GLY A 193 -30.13 -48.34 11.59
N GLY A 194 -30.67 -48.09 12.78
CA GLY A 194 -30.04 -48.31 14.09
C GLY A 194 -29.12 -49.53 14.16
N GLY A 195 -27.81 -49.30 13.99
CA GLY A 195 -26.76 -50.29 14.13
C GLY A 195 -25.79 -49.84 15.21
N SER A 196 -26.13 -50.14 16.46
CA SER A 196 -25.18 -50.15 17.57
C SER A 196 -23.98 -51.02 17.20
N SER A 197 -22.82 -50.41 16.92
CA SER A 197 -21.53 -51.05 17.15
C SER A 197 -20.80 -50.30 18.24
N LYS A 198 -21.17 -50.64 19.48
CA LYS A 198 -20.28 -50.52 20.63
C LYS A 198 -19.05 -51.39 20.35
N ARG A 199 -17.91 -50.77 20.06
CA ARG A 199 -16.57 -51.13 20.59
C ARG A 199 -15.50 -50.22 20.02
#